data_AF-A0A836WVC3-F1
#
_entry.id   AF-A0A836WVC3-F1
#
_cell.length_a   1.000
_cell.length_b   1.000
_cell.length_c   1.000
_cell.angle_alpha   90.00
_cell.angle_beta   90.00
_cell.angle_gamma   90.00
#
_symmetry.space_group_name_H-M   'P 1'
#
loop_
_entity.id
_entity.type
_entity.pdbx_description
1 polymer ?
#
loop_
_entity_poly.entity_id
_entity_poly.type
_entity_poly.pdbx_seq_one_letter_code
_entity_poly.pdbx_strand_id
1 'polypeptide(L)' 'EIGYSTPPVGINLFIASTRFNKPVIKLYKAVLPFLGLRLIGLILITYIPGISLFLIEWISD' A
#
# COMPACT_ATOMS: atom_id res chain seq x y z
N GLU A 1 -1.27 -3.36 -6.23
CA GLU A 1 -1.69 -1.97 -5.88
C GLU A 1 -0.57 -1.03 -5.48
N ILE A 2 0.37 -1.45 -4.63
CA ILE A 2 1.43 -0.57 -4.10
C ILE A 2 2.15 0.20 -5.22
N GLY A 3 2.57 -0.48 -6.30
CA GLY A 3 3.20 0.16 -7.46
C GLY A 3 2.34 1.15 -8.26
N TYR A 4 1.01 1.01 -8.23
CA TYR A 4 0.10 1.98 -8.86
C TYR A 4 -0.07 3.27 -8.03
N SER A 5 0.33 3.23 -6.76
CA SER A 5 0.31 4.35 -5.82
C SER A 5 1.71 4.93 -5.52
N THR A 6 2.78 4.36 -6.08
CA THR A 6 4.16 4.86 -5.88
C THR A 6 4.47 6.02 -6.84
N PRO A 7 5.01 7.16 -6.36
CA PRO A 7 5.32 8.34 -7.19
C PRO A 7 6.65 8.19 -7.94
N PRO A 8 6.67 7.46 -9.08
CA PRO A 8 6.95 8.03 -10.41
C PRO A 8 6.18 7.37 -11.57
N VAL A 9 5.53 6.23 -11.33
CA VAL A 9 4.74 5.43 -12.29
C VAL A 9 3.25 5.42 -11.94
N GLY A 10 2.85 5.99 -10.79
CA GLY A 10 1.55 5.84 -10.16
C GLY A 10 0.35 6.28 -11.00
N ILE A 11 -0.10 5.39 -11.89
CA ILE A 11 -1.25 5.58 -12.78
C ILE A 11 -2.51 5.93 -11.98
N ASN A 12 -2.72 5.32 -10.80
CA ASN A 12 -3.90 5.63 -9.97
C ASN A 12 -3.86 7.08 -9.46
N LEU A 13 -2.68 7.62 -9.18
CA LEU A 13 -2.52 9.03 -8.79
C LEU A 13 -2.69 9.97 -9.97
N PHE A 14 -2.25 9.56 -11.16
CA PHE A 14 -2.42 10.34 -12.38
C PHE A 14 -3.91 10.44 -12.76
N ILE A 15 -4.63 9.32 -12.78
CA ILE A 15 -6.07 9.26 -13.04
C ILE A 15 -6.87 10.02 -11.96
N ALA A 16 -6.46 9.92 -10.70
CA ALA A 16 -7.06 10.72 -9.63
C ALA A 16 -6.81 12.22 -9.83
N SER A 17 -5.60 12.63 -10.21
CA SER A 17 -5.27 14.04 -10.45
C SER A 17 -6.12 14.66 -11.55
N THR A 18 -6.37 13.92 -12.63
CA THR A 18 -7.19 14.37 -13.77
C THR A 18 -8.67 14.40 -13.41
N ARG A 19 -9.17 13.40 -12.66
CA ARG A 19 -10.55 13.37 -12.16
C ARG A 19 -10.83 14.52 -11.17
N PHE A 20 -9.90 14.82 -10.29
CA PHE A 20 -10.07 15.80 -9.22
C PHE A 20 -9.56 17.20 -9.56
N ASN A 21 -8.96 17.41 -10.75
CA ASN A 21 -8.33 18.67 -11.18
C ASN A 21 -7.35 19.21 -10.12
N LYS A 22 -6.60 18.32 -9.47
CA LYS A 22 -5.62 18.70 -8.43
C LYS A 22 -4.22 18.29 -8.86
N PRO A 23 -3.19 19.09 -8.55
CA PRO A 23 -1.81 18.78 -8.92
C PRO A 23 -1.37 17.45 -8.32
N VAL A 24 -0.78 16.59 -9.16
CA VAL A 24 -0.30 15.25 -8.81
C VAL A 24 0.62 15.28 -7.59
N ILE A 25 1.46 16.32 -7.48
CA ILE A 25 2.39 16.53 -6.36
C ILE A 25 1.69 16.59 -5.00
N LYS A 26 0.46 17.15 -4.94
CA LYS A 26 -0.33 17.26 -3.71
C LYS A 26 -0.92 15.90 -3.33
N LEU A 27 -1.30 15.11 -4.32
CA LEU A 27 -1.79 13.74 -4.14
C LEU A 27 -0.67 12.78 -3.72
N TYR A 28 0.55 12.98 -4.21
CA TYR A 28 1.73 12.20 -3.79
C TYR A 28 2.00 12.34 -2.28
N LYS A 29 1.96 13.56 -1.75
CA LYS A 29 2.09 13.76 -0.29
C LYS A 29 0.96 13.10 0.51
N ALA A 30 -0.26 13.07 -0.03
CA ALA A 30 -1.41 12.48 0.64
C ALA A 30 -1.36 10.93 0.66
N VAL A 31 -0.83 10.30 -0.38
CA VAL A 31 -0.79 8.83 -0.50
C VAL A 31 0.43 8.21 0.20
N LEU A 32 1.52 8.95 0.35
CA LEU A 32 2.77 8.51 1.00
C LEU A 32 2.56 7.81 2.36
N PRO A 33 1.77 8.34 3.32
CA PRO A 33 1.56 7.65 4.60
C PRO A 33 0.84 6.30 4.43
N PHE A 34 -0.14 6.22 3.52
CA PHE A 34 -0.85 4.97 3.24
C PHE A 34 0.05 3.95 2.51
N LEU A 35 0.90 4.43 1.62
CA LEU A 35 1.90 3.60 0.95
C LEU A 35 2.88 3.02 1.97
N GLY A 36 3.35 3.83 2.91
CA GLY A 36 4.18 3.40 4.02
C GLY A 36 3.51 2.32 4.87
N LEU A 37 2.23 2.50 5.23
CA LEU A 37 1.47 1.50 5.99
C LEU A 37 1.37 0.17 5.24
N ARG A 38 1.09 0.22 3.93
CA ARG A 38 1.02 -0.99 3.09
C ARG A 38 2.38 -1.69 2.95
N LEU A 39 3.47 -0.93 2.86
CA LEU A 39 4.83 -1.48 2.81
C LEU A 39 5.23 -2.11 4.15
N ILE A 40 4.90 -1.48 5.28
CA ILE A 40 5.12 -2.04 6.61
C ILE A 40 4.34 -3.35 6.74
N GLY A 41 3.05 -3.35 6.40
CA GLY A 41 2.23 -4.56 6.39
C GLY A 41 2.84 -5.66 5.53
N LEU A 42 3.31 -5.32 4.32
CA LEU A 42 3.98 -6.26 3.41
C LEU A 42 5.25 -6.86 4.04
N ILE A 43 6.11 -6.05 4.64
CA ILE A 43 7.34 -6.51 5.30
C ILE A 43 6.97 -7.45 6.46
N LEU A 44 6.01 -7.05 7.30
CA LEU A 44 5.57 -7.85 8.43
C LEU A 44 5.07 -9.23 7.98
N ILE A 45 4.20 -9.32 6.97
CA ILE A 45 3.72 -10.63 6.50
C ILE A 45 4.80 -11.43 5.75
N THR A 46 5.75 -10.77 5.09
CA THR A 46 6.80 -11.46 4.31
C THR A 46 7.86 -12.08 5.21
N TYR A 47 8.22 -11.42 6.31
CA TYR A 47 9.31 -11.85 7.19
C TYR A 47 8.84 -12.46 8.51
N ILE A 48 7.58 -12.24 8.92
CA ILE A 48 7.01 -12.81 10.15
C ILE A 48 5.93 -13.83 9.75
N PRO A 49 6.30 -15.10 9.54
CA PRO A 49 5.38 -16.13 9.06
C PRO A 49 4.23 -16.38 10.05
N GLY A 50 4.45 -16.14 11.35
CA GLY A 50 3.43 -16.24 12.39
C GLY A 50 2.20 -15.34 12.13
N ILE A 51 2.35 -14.20 11.45
CA ILE A 51 1.19 -13.35 11.13
C ILE A 51 0.25 -14.03 10.12
N SER A 52 0.81 -14.84 9.21
CA SER A 52 0.03 -15.59 8.23
C SER A 52 -0.39 -16.97 8.71
N LEU A 53 0.44 -17.61 9.54
CA LEU A 53 0.24 -18.97 10.02
C LEU A 53 -0.57 -19.07 11.30
N PHE A 54 -0.69 -17.98 12.08
CA PHE A 54 -1.39 -18.00 13.37
C PHE A 54 -2.81 -18.61 13.30
N LEU A 55 -3.58 -18.25 12.27
CA LEU A 55 -4.94 -18.80 12.10
C LEU A 55 -4.93 -20.30 11.76
N ILE A 56 -3.93 -20.76 11.02
CA ILE A 56 -3.77 -22.17 10.63
C ILE A 56 -3.31 -22.99 11.83
N GLU A 57 -2.32 -22.49 12.58
CA GLU A 57 -1.85 -23.12 13.83
C GLU A 57 -3.01 -23.24 14.84
N TRP A 58 -3.81 -22.18 15.01
CA TRP A 58 -4.96 -22.19 15.93
C TRP A 58 -6.08 -23.17 15.55
N ILE A 59 -6.29 -23.43 14.26
CA ILE A 59 -7.31 -24.40 13.79
C ILE A 59 -6.79 -25.84 13.85
N SER A 60 -5.47 -26.03 13.82
CA SER A 60 -4.84 -27.34 13.71
C SER A 60 -4.53 -27.99 15.07
N ASP A 61 -4.69 -27.25 16.17
CA ASP A 61 -4.75 -27.71 17.57
C ASP A 61 -6.21 -27.99 18.00
#